data_AF-A0A8D4UW09-F1
#
_entry.id   AF-A0A8D4UW09-F1
#
_cell.length_a   1.000
_cell.length_b   1.000
_cell.length_c   1.000
_cell.angle_alpha   90.00
_cell.angle_beta   90.00
_cell.angle_gamma   90.00
#
_symmetry.space_group_name_H-M   'P 1'
#
loop_
_entity.id
_entity.type
_entity.pdbx_description
1 polymer ?
#
loop_
_entity_poly.entity_id
_entity_poly.type
_entity_poly.pdbx_seq_one_letter_code
_entity_poly.pdbx_strand_id
1 'polypeptide(L)'
;MEAYDIKKDKHLLPPGAAINHDAFVNELEESLDTLHDKCEAHPELFGVEENNEDKRNLKSLLDALYEEGIIPTYSFPKNVVSTYIPDRNGKILYEVSRGLDVAIGEYAPGRAIVVDKQTYQIGGFYYPGSERKKGQLKTPARSYTDDPNYMKHIISCDACGWFDLYDPSSSHGHPDCCPFCGNTDLKTTRDMMRPWGFAPKNGESIPDVQLSEEYTAIQQPLYSTLPDAEDMELIPGCKNIRSAKRTNQRILMLNRGIGDQGFMVCPDCGASMPGDDISVLKNIERPYKSGLKLGKCSHINAQNVNLGFDFITDMLVLEFKIDRKKIDTRTDNPWLSRAAQSLAEALRLAASKRLDVDFTELVTGYRLRSGASNTAYIDIYLYDSLSSGAGYAVSVADAMDELLHDMKALLEDCDCRSACPNCLKHYRNQNVHGLLDRFAALQLLEWGEFGITVPEITPEDQIKLIQPLENILRESGCKITISGDEIHAKSNTREKQIIIYPAMWAVPHDRNTIYISDALMKYAKPSAVKQIVDNM
;
A
#
# COMPACT_ATOMS: atom_id res chain seq x y z
N MET A 1 -38.34 21.88 -10.90
CA MET A 1 -37.34 20.89 -11.33
C MET A 1 -36.01 21.43 -10.89
N GLU A 2 -35.42 20.83 -9.87
CA GLU A 2 -34.07 21.17 -9.43
C GLU A 2 -33.09 20.72 -10.53
N ALA A 3 -32.15 21.60 -10.88
CA ALA A 3 -31.11 21.29 -11.86
C ALA A 3 -30.16 20.25 -11.27
N TYR A 4 -29.82 19.23 -12.06
CA TYR A 4 -28.92 18.15 -11.66
C TYR A 4 -27.48 18.61 -11.77
N ASP A 5 -26.77 18.56 -10.65
CA ASP A 5 -25.35 18.91 -10.54
C ASP A 5 -24.50 17.65 -10.68
N ILE A 6 -23.77 17.56 -11.80
CA ILE A 6 -22.89 16.43 -12.12
C ILE A 6 -21.81 16.23 -11.05
N LYS A 7 -21.44 17.26 -10.29
CA LYS A 7 -20.44 17.14 -9.21
C LYS A 7 -20.96 16.42 -7.97
N LYS A 8 -22.26 16.56 -7.66
CA LYS A 8 -22.84 15.96 -6.45
C LYS A 8 -23.09 14.47 -6.60
N ASP A 9 -23.52 14.04 -7.78
CA ASP A 9 -23.98 12.67 -8.00
C ASP A 9 -23.17 12.01 -9.11
N LYS A 10 -22.04 11.39 -8.72
CA LYS A 10 -21.07 10.72 -9.61
C LYS A 10 -21.52 9.35 -10.16
N HIS A 11 -22.83 9.05 -10.19
CA HIS A 11 -23.36 7.82 -10.78
C HIS A 11 -24.35 8.10 -11.91
N LEU A 12 -24.53 7.09 -12.77
CA LEU A 12 -25.39 7.07 -13.97
C LEU A 12 -26.64 7.96 -13.81
N LEU A 13 -26.79 8.91 -14.72
CA LEU A 13 -27.87 9.90 -14.73
C LEU A 13 -29.22 9.23 -14.43
N PRO A 14 -29.88 9.57 -13.31
CA PRO A 14 -31.22 9.11 -13.03
C PRO A 14 -32.15 9.41 -14.21
N PRO A 15 -33.13 8.56 -14.51
CA PRO A 15 -34.11 8.84 -15.56
C PRO A 15 -34.79 10.20 -15.31
N GLY A 16 -34.52 11.19 -16.18
CA GLY A 16 -35.07 12.55 -16.06
C GLY A 16 -34.15 13.59 -15.39
N ALA A 17 -32.89 13.25 -15.07
CA ALA A 17 -31.90 14.22 -14.59
C ALA A 17 -31.59 15.31 -15.63
N ALA A 18 -31.67 16.58 -15.21
CA ALA A 18 -31.43 17.74 -16.06
C ALA A 18 -30.00 18.26 -15.86
N ILE A 19 -29.09 17.94 -16.77
CA ILE A 19 -27.67 18.30 -16.71
C ILE A 19 -27.47 19.82 -16.67
N ASN A 20 -26.75 20.32 -15.66
CA ASN A 20 -26.27 21.70 -15.65
C ASN A 20 -25.04 21.86 -16.56
N HIS A 21 -25.29 22.14 -17.84
CA HIS A 21 -24.25 22.28 -18.85
C HIS A 21 -23.28 23.43 -18.58
N ASP A 22 -23.78 24.57 -18.09
CA ASP A 22 -22.96 25.76 -17.85
C ASP A 22 -21.93 25.52 -16.75
N ALA A 23 -22.31 24.83 -15.67
CA ALA A 23 -21.40 24.45 -14.60
C ALA A 23 -20.29 23.50 -15.08
N PHE A 24 -20.64 22.53 -15.91
CA PHE A 24 -19.68 21.58 -16.50
C PHE A 24 -18.69 22.30 -17.43
N VAL A 25 -19.16 23.21 -18.28
CA VAL A 25 -18.29 23.97 -19.20
C VAL A 25 -17.30 24.82 -18.42
N ASN A 26 -17.76 25.57 -17.40
CA ASN A 26 -16.87 26.42 -16.61
C ASN A 26 -15.77 25.60 -15.88
N GLU A 27 -16.10 24.43 -15.34
CA GLU A 27 -15.11 23.56 -14.69
C GLU A 27 -14.08 22.98 -15.69
N LEU A 28 -14.55 22.57 -16.87
CA LEU A 28 -13.66 22.07 -17.90
C LEU A 28 -12.73 23.18 -18.39
N GLU A 29 -13.23 24.41 -18.54
CA GLU A 29 -12.42 25.60 -18.86
C GLU A 29 -11.35 25.82 -17.78
N GLU A 30 -11.72 25.85 -16.49
CA GLU A 30 -10.76 26.05 -15.39
C GLU A 30 -9.66 24.97 -15.34
N SER A 31 -10.04 23.70 -15.60
CA SER A 31 -9.09 22.59 -15.64
C SER A 31 -8.15 22.68 -16.84
N LEU A 32 -8.66 23.10 -18.00
CA LEU A 32 -7.86 23.31 -19.21
C LEU A 32 -6.96 24.54 -19.09
N ASP A 33 -7.41 25.61 -18.44
CA ASP A 33 -6.61 26.80 -18.14
C ASP A 33 -5.45 26.46 -17.21
N THR A 34 -5.71 25.65 -16.17
CA THR A 34 -4.65 25.15 -15.28
C THR A 34 -3.62 24.31 -16.04
N LEU A 35 -4.07 23.47 -16.97
CA LEU A 35 -3.15 22.70 -17.83
C LEU A 35 -2.38 23.63 -18.78
N HIS A 36 -3.04 24.64 -19.34
CA HIS A 36 -2.41 25.65 -20.20
C HIS A 36 -1.30 26.40 -19.46
N ASP A 37 -1.56 26.87 -18.24
CA ASP A 37 -0.58 27.55 -17.40
C ASP A 37 0.63 26.64 -17.09
N LYS A 38 0.40 25.33 -16.88
CA LYS A 38 1.47 24.34 -16.77
C LYS A 38 2.26 24.15 -18.06
N CYS A 39 1.60 24.22 -19.22
CA CYS A 39 2.27 24.13 -20.52
C CYS A 39 3.16 25.35 -20.77
N GLU A 40 2.70 26.55 -20.40
CA GLU A 40 3.46 27.81 -20.49
C GLU A 40 4.63 27.84 -19.50
N ALA A 41 4.45 27.32 -18.28
CA ALA A 41 5.49 27.26 -17.26
C ALA A 41 6.57 26.21 -17.57
N HIS A 42 6.21 25.13 -18.27
CA HIS A 42 7.07 23.99 -18.59
C HIS A 42 7.01 23.58 -20.07
N PRO A 43 7.33 24.48 -21.03
CA PRO A 43 7.22 24.22 -22.46
C PRO A 43 8.10 23.04 -22.92
N GLU A 44 9.17 22.73 -22.19
CA GLU A 44 10.06 21.57 -22.38
C GLU A 44 9.37 20.22 -22.17
N LEU A 45 8.33 20.16 -21.33
CA LEU A 45 7.59 18.92 -21.04
C LEU A 45 6.49 18.63 -22.07
N PHE A 46 5.96 19.66 -22.73
CA PHE A 46 4.78 19.55 -23.62
C PHE A 46 5.09 19.84 -25.10
N GLY A 47 6.31 20.29 -25.42
CA GLY A 47 6.78 20.43 -26.80
C GLY A 47 6.33 21.71 -27.48
N VAL A 48 6.21 22.80 -26.73
CA VAL A 48 5.73 24.11 -27.21
C VAL A 48 6.82 24.89 -27.98
N GLU A 49 8.08 24.44 -27.97
CA GLU A 49 9.15 25.06 -28.77
C GLU A 49 9.26 24.48 -30.20
N GLU A 50 9.16 25.34 -31.21
CA GLU A 50 9.21 24.99 -32.65
C GLU A 50 10.54 24.39 -33.15
N ASN A 51 11.62 24.43 -32.36
CA ASN A 51 12.99 24.08 -32.80
C ASN A 51 13.69 22.96 -32.00
N ASN A 52 12.99 22.18 -31.17
CA ASN A 52 13.64 21.06 -30.48
C ASN A 52 13.76 19.81 -31.37
N GLU A 53 14.97 19.55 -31.87
CA GLU A 53 15.31 18.33 -32.63
C GLU A 53 15.26 17.05 -31.78
N ASP A 54 15.32 17.16 -30.45
CA ASP A 54 15.17 16.04 -29.52
C ASP A 54 13.73 15.93 -28.99
N LYS A 55 12.87 15.22 -29.75
CA LYS A 55 11.52 14.79 -29.34
C LYS A 55 11.49 13.75 -28.20
N ARG A 56 12.56 13.64 -27.40
CA ARG A 56 12.67 12.63 -26.34
C ARG A 56 12.14 13.28 -25.07
N ASN A 57 11.08 12.71 -24.50
CA ASN A 57 10.44 13.09 -23.22
C ASN A 57 9.28 14.10 -23.30
N LEU A 58 8.67 14.32 -24.48
CA LEU A 58 7.45 15.11 -24.60
C LEU A 58 6.22 14.32 -24.11
N LYS A 59 5.43 14.91 -23.20
CA LYS A 59 4.13 14.37 -22.79
C LYS A 59 3.14 14.48 -23.95
N SER A 60 2.43 13.39 -24.25
CA SER A 60 1.34 13.45 -25.23
C SER A 60 0.16 14.25 -24.65
N LEU A 61 -0.66 14.86 -25.50
CA LEU A 61 -1.90 15.53 -25.06
C LEU A 61 -2.78 14.60 -24.21
N LEU A 62 -2.85 13.32 -24.60
CA LEU A 62 -3.61 12.32 -23.85
C LEU A 62 -3.00 12.03 -22.48
N ASP A 63 -1.66 12.09 -22.32
CA ASP A 63 -0.98 11.93 -21.03
C ASP A 63 -1.18 13.16 -20.15
N ALA A 64 -1.06 14.36 -20.72
CA ALA A 64 -1.30 15.62 -20.03
C ALA A 64 -2.74 15.71 -19.46
N LEU A 65 -3.75 15.46 -20.31
CA LEU A 65 -5.16 15.47 -19.88
C LEU A 65 -5.45 14.39 -18.81
N TYR A 66 -4.74 13.27 -18.87
CA TYR A 66 -4.90 12.18 -17.92
C TYR A 66 -4.27 12.49 -16.57
N GLU A 67 -3.03 12.97 -16.55
CA GLU A 67 -2.28 13.27 -15.32
C GLU A 67 -2.94 14.38 -14.50
N GLU A 68 -3.68 15.26 -15.17
CA GLU A 68 -4.49 16.32 -14.56
C GLU A 68 -5.93 15.89 -14.25
N GLY A 69 -6.33 14.65 -14.57
CA GLY A 69 -7.67 14.14 -14.27
C GLY A 69 -8.81 14.74 -15.13
N ILE A 70 -8.48 15.38 -16.26
CA ILE A 70 -9.44 16.09 -17.13
C ILE A 70 -10.34 15.11 -17.91
N ILE A 71 -9.83 13.92 -18.22
CA ILE A 71 -10.59 12.88 -18.96
C ILE A 71 -10.74 11.59 -18.13
N PRO A 72 -11.88 10.86 -18.26
CA PRO A 72 -12.10 9.60 -17.56
C PRO A 72 -11.18 8.49 -18.06
N THR A 73 -10.67 7.67 -17.13
CA THR A 73 -9.73 6.59 -17.46
C THR A 73 -10.37 5.23 -17.72
N TYR A 74 -11.65 5.05 -17.37
CA TYR A 74 -12.38 3.81 -17.59
C TYR A 74 -12.42 3.38 -19.07
N SER A 75 -12.49 4.34 -20.00
CA SER A 75 -12.46 4.07 -21.44
C SER A 75 -11.06 3.82 -22.01
N PHE A 76 -10.00 4.13 -21.24
CA PHE A 76 -8.60 4.02 -21.65
C PHE A 76 -7.72 3.56 -20.47
N PRO A 77 -7.70 2.25 -20.13
CA PRO A 77 -6.97 1.75 -18.98
C PRO A 77 -5.44 1.88 -19.17
N LYS A 78 -4.85 2.99 -18.71
CA LYS A 78 -3.40 3.25 -18.78
C LYS A 78 -2.58 2.54 -17.70
N ASN A 79 -3.24 2.06 -16.64
CA ASN A 79 -2.60 1.31 -15.57
C ASN A 79 -2.60 -0.20 -15.83
N VAL A 80 -2.55 -0.61 -17.09
CA VAL A 80 -2.41 -2.01 -17.50
C VAL A 80 -1.05 -2.19 -18.14
N VAL A 81 -0.41 -3.32 -17.82
CA VAL A 81 0.87 -3.72 -18.37
C VAL A 81 0.80 -5.19 -18.78
N SER A 82 1.49 -5.51 -19.87
CA SER A 82 1.52 -6.85 -20.43
C SER A 82 2.85 -7.54 -20.16
N THR A 83 2.80 -8.86 -20.00
CA THR A 83 3.97 -9.73 -20.13
C THR A 83 4.03 -10.26 -21.56
N TYR A 84 5.14 -10.02 -22.24
CA TYR A 84 5.36 -10.42 -23.63
C TYR A 84 6.26 -11.64 -23.70
N ILE A 85 5.71 -12.76 -24.19
CA ILE A 85 6.44 -14.04 -24.29
C ILE A 85 6.78 -14.29 -25.76
N PRO A 86 8.07 -14.23 -26.14
CA PRO A 86 8.48 -14.48 -27.51
C PRO A 86 8.65 -15.98 -27.84
N ASP A 87 8.62 -16.32 -29.13
CA ASP A 87 9.16 -17.56 -29.66
C ASP A 87 10.70 -17.50 -29.77
N ARG A 88 11.31 -18.59 -30.27
CA ARG A 88 12.76 -18.67 -30.50
C ARG A 88 13.29 -17.62 -31.48
N ASN A 89 12.44 -17.03 -32.32
CA ASN A 89 12.81 -16.03 -33.32
C ASN A 89 12.53 -14.59 -32.86
N GLY A 90 11.97 -14.39 -31.66
CA GLY A 90 11.59 -13.07 -31.15
C GLY A 90 10.18 -12.61 -31.52
N LYS A 91 9.36 -13.45 -32.15
CA LYS A 91 7.95 -13.14 -32.42
C LYS A 91 7.13 -13.39 -31.15
N ILE A 92 6.31 -12.42 -30.74
CA ILE A 92 5.44 -12.59 -29.57
C ILE A 92 4.40 -13.69 -29.83
N LEU A 93 4.42 -14.70 -28.96
CA LEU A 93 3.46 -15.81 -28.95
C LEU A 93 2.29 -15.51 -28.03
N TYR A 94 2.59 -14.99 -26.84
CA TYR A 94 1.60 -14.69 -25.82
C TYR A 94 1.80 -13.28 -25.27
N GLU A 95 0.67 -12.64 -25.00
CA GLU A 95 0.58 -11.37 -24.31
C GLU A 95 -0.40 -11.54 -23.15
N VAL A 96 0.10 -11.39 -21.92
CA VAL A 96 -0.73 -11.56 -20.72
C VAL A 96 -0.80 -10.24 -19.97
N SER A 97 -1.97 -9.61 -19.98
CA SER A 97 -2.18 -8.29 -19.38
C SER A 97 -2.69 -8.36 -17.94
N ARG A 98 -2.18 -7.44 -17.11
CA ARG A 98 -2.62 -7.21 -15.72
C ARG A 98 -2.59 -5.73 -15.38
N GLY A 99 -3.44 -5.32 -14.43
CA GLY A 99 -3.33 -4.01 -13.79
C GLY A 99 -1.99 -3.87 -13.07
N LEU A 100 -1.40 -2.67 -13.08
CA LEU A 100 -0.13 -2.36 -12.43
C LEU A 100 -0.19 -2.58 -10.91
N ASP A 101 -1.34 -2.35 -10.30
CA ASP A 101 -1.67 -2.61 -8.90
C ASP A 101 -1.39 -4.06 -8.48
N VAL A 102 -1.52 -4.99 -9.42
CA VAL A 102 -1.20 -6.42 -9.23
C VAL A 102 0.16 -6.77 -9.84
N ALA A 103 0.45 -6.26 -11.04
CA ALA A 103 1.60 -6.68 -11.83
C ALA A 103 2.94 -6.35 -11.18
N ILE A 104 3.05 -5.22 -10.47
CA ILE A 104 4.30 -4.86 -9.77
C ILE A 104 4.66 -5.85 -8.65
N GLY A 105 3.74 -6.73 -8.22
CA GLY A 105 4.01 -7.83 -7.29
C GLY A 105 3.99 -9.19 -7.96
N GLU A 106 2.92 -9.54 -8.68
CA GLU A 106 2.78 -10.86 -9.30
C GLU A 106 3.79 -11.09 -10.42
N TYR A 107 4.07 -10.07 -11.22
CA TYR A 107 4.99 -10.12 -12.36
C TYR A 107 6.34 -9.45 -12.04
N ALA A 108 6.62 -9.14 -10.77
CA ALA A 108 7.92 -8.63 -10.37
C ALA A 108 9.06 -9.58 -10.82
N PRO A 109 10.23 -9.06 -11.24
CA PRO A 109 11.38 -9.89 -11.55
C PRO A 109 11.67 -10.91 -10.44
N GLY A 110 11.98 -12.15 -10.82
CA GLY A 110 12.15 -13.29 -9.90
C GLY A 110 10.89 -14.14 -9.67
N ARG A 111 9.69 -13.60 -9.90
CA ARG A 111 8.40 -14.34 -9.86
C ARG A 111 8.21 -15.19 -11.10
N ALA A 112 7.34 -16.20 -11.05
CA ALA A 112 6.95 -16.95 -12.24
C ALA A 112 5.46 -16.88 -12.57
N ILE A 113 5.18 -17.03 -13.86
CA ILE A 113 3.85 -17.16 -14.44
C ILE A 113 3.75 -18.46 -15.24
N VAL A 114 2.56 -19.05 -15.27
CA VAL A 114 2.28 -20.25 -16.07
C VAL A 114 1.38 -19.88 -17.23
N VAL A 115 1.84 -20.13 -18.45
CA VAL A 115 1.10 -19.88 -19.70
C VAL A 115 1.21 -21.13 -20.57
N ASP A 116 0.07 -21.66 -21.00
CA ASP A 116 -0.01 -22.89 -21.82
C ASP A 116 0.80 -24.07 -21.24
N LYS A 117 0.65 -24.29 -19.92
CA LYS A 117 1.37 -25.34 -19.15
C LYS A 117 2.90 -25.21 -19.16
N GLN A 118 3.43 -24.06 -19.58
CA GLN A 118 4.84 -23.73 -19.49
C GLN A 118 5.06 -22.65 -18.43
N THR A 119 6.12 -22.82 -17.66
CA THR A 119 6.50 -21.89 -16.60
C THR A 119 7.52 -20.89 -17.12
N TYR A 120 7.29 -19.60 -16.85
CA TYR A 120 8.17 -18.51 -17.23
C TYR A 120 8.50 -17.69 -15.98
N GLN A 121 9.77 -17.68 -15.57
CA GLN A 121 10.25 -16.72 -14.57
C GLN A 121 10.40 -15.36 -15.24
N ILE A 122 9.87 -14.30 -14.64
CA ILE A 122 10.09 -12.93 -15.10
C ILE A 122 11.53 -12.52 -14.79
N GLY A 123 12.23 -11.97 -15.78
CA GLY A 123 13.64 -11.60 -15.66
C GLY A 123 14.01 -10.33 -16.39
N GLY A 124 13.03 -9.46 -16.63
CA GLY A 124 13.25 -8.14 -17.19
C GLY A 124 12.01 -7.47 -17.72
N PHE A 125 12.25 -6.29 -18.29
CA PHE A 125 11.25 -5.42 -18.87
C PHE A 125 11.47 -5.27 -20.37
N TYR A 126 10.40 -5.40 -21.15
CA TYR A 126 10.47 -5.32 -22.60
C TYR A 126 9.11 -4.94 -23.19
N TYR A 127 9.14 -4.13 -24.25
CA TYR A 127 7.97 -3.82 -25.07
C TYR A 127 8.27 -4.16 -26.54
N PRO A 128 7.43 -4.95 -27.23
CA PRO A 128 7.66 -5.33 -28.61
C PRO A 128 7.80 -4.13 -29.55
N GLY A 129 8.88 -4.08 -30.34
CA GLY A 129 9.14 -2.98 -31.27
C GLY A 129 9.97 -1.84 -30.69
N SER A 130 10.26 -1.82 -29.38
CA SER A 130 11.21 -0.88 -28.78
C SER A 130 12.60 -0.99 -29.42
N GLU A 131 13.00 -2.17 -29.88
CA GLU A 131 14.26 -2.42 -30.58
C GLU A 131 14.31 -1.89 -32.03
N ARG A 132 13.15 -1.57 -32.62
CA ARG A 132 13.03 -1.12 -34.02
C ARG A 132 13.21 0.39 -34.16
N LYS A 133 13.21 1.12 -33.05
CA LYS A 133 13.54 2.56 -33.03
C LYS A 133 14.99 2.76 -33.49
N LYS A 134 15.20 3.75 -34.36
CA LYS A 134 16.52 4.03 -34.97
C LYS A 134 17.56 4.25 -33.88
N GLY A 135 18.62 3.43 -33.88
CA GLY A 135 19.73 3.52 -32.91
C GLY A 135 19.52 2.76 -31.59
N GLN A 136 18.34 2.18 -31.34
CA GLN A 136 18.00 1.55 -30.04
C GLN A 136 18.05 0.02 -30.05
N LEU A 137 18.48 -0.61 -31.14
CA LEU A 137 18.52 -2.07 -31.28
C LEU A 137 19.23 -2.81 -30.13
N LYS A 138 20.33 -2.23 -29.62
CA LYS A 138 21.11 -2.79 -28.49
C LYS A 138 20.70 -2.24 -27.13
N THR A 139 19.95 -1.15 -27.10
CA THR A 139 19.58 -0.39 -25.90
C THR A 139 18.08 -0.04 -25.87
N PRO A 140 17.14 -1.00 -26.10
CA PRO A 140 15.72 -0.69 -26.23
C PRO A 140 15.05 -0.22 -24.93
N ALA A 141 15.66 -0.46 -23.77
CA ALA A 141 15.10 -0.04 -22.49
C ALA A 141 15.38 1.45 -22.17
N ARG A 142 16.40 2.06 -22.81
CA ARG A 142 16.79 3.46 -22.52
C ARG A 142 15.68 4.47 -22.77
N SER A 143 14.82 4.23 -23.76
CA SER A 143 13.69 5.13 -24.00
C SER A 143 12.67 5.17 -22.86
N TYR A 144 12.77 4.26 -21.89
CA TYR A 144 11.93 4.21 -20.71
C TYR A 144 12.74 4.56 -19.46
N THR A 145 13.96 4.03 -19.31
CA THR A 145 14.77 4.33 -18.11
C THR A 145 15.25 5.77 -18.04
N ASP A 146 15.38 6.42 -19.20
CA ASP A 146 15.81 7.82 -19.31
C ASP A 146 14.58 8.76 -19.40
N ASP A 147 13.35 8.22 -19.35
CA ASP A 147 12.09 8.95 -19.42
C ASP A 147 11.52 9.20 -18.00
N PRO A 148 11.34 10.48 -17.58
CA PRO A 148 10.79 10.83 -16.26
C PRO A 148 9.38 10.27 -15.98
N ASN A 149 8.62 9.90 -17.01
CA ASN A 149 7.30 9.26 -16.82
C ASN A 149 7.42 7.82 -16.30
N TYR A 150 8.56 7.17 -16.56
CA TYR A 150 8.86 5.81 -16.14
C TYR A 150 9.88 5.75 -15.01
N MET A 151 10.70 6.77 -14.82
CA MET A 151 11.66 6.88 -13.72
C MET A 151 11.33 8.09 -12.85
N LYS A 152 10.87 7.86 -11.62
CA LYS A 152 10.49 8.93 -10.69
C LYS A 152 11.33 8.89 -9.43
N HIS A 153 11.76 10.06 -8.98
CA HIS A 153 12.47 10.20 -7.72
C HIS A 153 11.48 10.38 -6.57
N ILE A 154 11.73 9.66 -5.47
CA ILE A 154 10.86 9.66 -4.30
C ILE A 154 11.62 10.16 -3.09
N ILE A 155 11.03 11.12 -2.40
CA ILE A 155 11.42 11.50 -1.05
C ILE A 155 10.45 10.90 -0.05
N SER A 156 10.90 10.53 1.15
CA SER A 156 10.02 10.00 2.19
C SER A 156 10.42 10.41 3.60
N CYS A 157 9.47 10.30 4.52
CA CYS A 157 9.65 10.55 5.94
C CYS A 157 9.49 9.25 6.74
N ASP A 158 10.59 8.70 7.25
CA ASP A 158 10.54 7.47 8.07
C ASP A 158 9.70 7.61 9.35
N ALA A 159 9.57 8.83 9.88
CA ALA A 159 8.81 9.07 11.11
C ALA A 159 7.29 8.92 10.95
N CYS A 160 6.74 9.12 9.75
CA CYS A 160 5.28 9.09 9.53
C CYS A 160 4.84 8.40 8.24
N GLY A 161 5.77 7.95 7.40
CA GLY A 161 5.49 7.29 6.13
C GLY A 161 5.05 8.22 5.00
N TRP A 162 5.12 9.54 5.20
CA TRP A 162 4.89 10.49 4.09
C TRP A 162 5.91 10.27 2.98
N PHE A 163 5.50 10.52 1.73
CA PHE A 163 6.39 10.56 0.59
C PHE A 163 5.95 11.65 -0.38
N ASP A 164 6.85 12.03 -1.27
CA ASP A 164 6.51 12.86 -2.42
C ASP A 164 7.31 12.46 -3.66
N LEU A 165 6.78 12.82 -4.83
CA LEU A 165 7.48 12.73 -6.10
C LEU A 165 8.10 14.08 -6.39
N TYR A 166 9.41 14.12 -6.62
CA TYR A 166 10.10 15.36 -6.94
C TYR A 166 10.86 15.23 -8.26
N ASP A 167 11.01 16.35 -8.95
CA ASP A 167 11.83 16.46 -10.15
C ASP A 167 13.15 17.19 -9.80
N PRO A 168 14.31 16.52 -9.87
CA PRO A 168 15.62 17.13 -9.60
C PRO A 168 15.96 18.30 -10.53
N SER A 169 15.32 18.36 -11.70
CA SER A 169 15.52 19.43 -12.68
C SER A 169 14.67 20.68 -12.41
N SER A 170 13.66 20.55 -11.55
CA SER A 170 12.81 21.68 -11.16
C SER A 170 13.56 22.63 -10.21
N SER A 171 13.37 23.94 -10.41
CA SER A 171 13.96 24.98 -9.54
C SER A 171 13.38 24.98 -8.12
N HIS A 172 12.26 24.30 -7.91
CA HIS A 172 11.60 24.11 -6.64
C HIS A 172 12.03 22.75 -6.08
N GLY A 173 13.01 22.76 -5.16
CA GLY A 173 13.44 21.55 -4.47
C GLY A 173 12.33 20.93 -3.61
N HIS A 174 12.62 19.79 -3.00
CA HIS A 174 11.71 19.18 -2.02
C HIS A 174 11.62 20.04 -0.75
N PRO A 175 10.53 19.95 0.04
CA PRO A 175 10.43 20.70 1.29
C PRO A 175 11.55 20.32 2.27
N ASP A 176 12.00 21.28 3.10
CA ASP A 176 13.06 21.09 4.11
C ASP A 176 12.58 20.27 5.33
N CYS A 177 11.27 20.19 5.52
CA CYS A 177 10.66 19.40 6.57
C CYS A 177 9.46 18.64 6.03
N CYS A 178 9.18 17.48 6.61
CA CYS A 178 8.01 16.70 6.32
C CYS A 178 6.78 17.56 6.59
N PRO A 179 5.95 17.85 5.57
CA PRO A 179 4.84 18.76 5.77
C PRO A 179 3.76 18.14 6.69
N PHE A 180 3.80 16.83 6.91
CA PHE A 180 2.85 16.10 7.77
C PHE A 180 3.20 16.13 9.25
N CYS A 181 4.43 15.73 9.60
CA CYS A 181 4.83 15.56 10.99
C CYS A 181 5.87 16.59 11.44
N GLY A 182 6.31 17.48 10.55
CA GLY A 182 7.34 18.47 10.82
C GLY A 182 8.76 17.89 10.95
N ASN A 183 8.94 16.58 10.73
CA ASN A 183 10.26 15.95 10.80
C ASN A 183 11.19 16.53 9.72
N THR A 184 12.36 17.00 10.12
CA THR A 184 13.36 17.57 9.19
C THR A 184 14.22 16.52 8.50
N ASP A 185 14.21 15.28 9.00
CA ASP A 185 14.97 14.17 8.40
C ASP A 185 14.15 13.49 7.30
N LEU A 186 14.03 14.17 6.16
CA LEU A 186 13.49 13.61 4.93
C LEU A 186 14.58 12.88 4.16
N LYS A 187 14.27 11.68 3.66
CA LYS A 187 15.23 10.83 2.96
C LYS A 187 14.84 10.65 1.50
N THR A 188 15.78 10.95 0.61
CA THR A 188 15.72 10.45 -0.76
C THR A 188 15.78 8.94 -0.73
N THR A 189 14.73 8.32 -1.25
CA THR A 189 14.63 6.86 -1.35
C THR A 189 15.09 6.41 -2.73
N ARG A 190 15.23 5.09 -2.88
CA ARG A 190 15.50 4.47 -4.17
C ARG A 190 14.41 4.85 -5.18
N ASP A 191 14.85 5.25 -6.38
CA ASP A 191 13.97 5.64 -7.48
C ASP A 191 12.90 4.58 -7.78
N MET A 192 11.72 5.06 -8.18
CA MET A 192 10.64 4.19 -8.64
C MET A 192 10.65 4.10 -10.15
N MET A 193 10.74 2.87 -10.63
CA MET A 193 10.54 2.52 -12.02
C MET A 193 9.10 2.02 -12.25
N ARG A 194 8.38 2.67 -13.16
CA ARG A 194 7.13 2.14 -13.72
C ARG A 194 7.45 1.07 -14.75
N PRO A 195 6.95 -0.17 -14.61
CA PRO A 195 7.13 -1.19 -15.64
C PRO A 195 6.44 -0.79 -16.95
N TRP A 196 7.18 -0.80 -18.07
CA TRP A 196 6.64 -0.55 -19.43
C TRP A 196 6.20 -1.81 -20.16
N GLY A 197 6.44 -2.98 -19.56
CA GLY A 197 6.17 -4.29 -20.12
C GLY A 197 7.09 -5.31 -19.46
N PHE A 198 6.57 -6.47 -19.09
CA PHE A 198 7.37 -7.54 -18.50
C PHE A 198 7.79 -8.55 -19.56
N ALA A 199 8.88 -9.26 -19.30
CA ALA A 199 9.29 -10.36 -20.15
C ALA A 199 9.99 -11.49 -19.37
N PRO A 200 9.89 -12.73 -19.87
CA PRO A 200 10.58 -13.86 -19.27
C PRO A 200 12.08 -13.64 -19.21
N LYS A 201 12.69 -14.19 -18.17
CA LYS A 201 14.13 -14.33 -18.04
C LYS A 201 14.70 -14.97 -19.30
N ASN A 202 15.65 -14.28 -19.91
CA ASN A 202 16.29 -14.66 -21.18
C ASN A 202 15.31 -14.79 -22.38
N GLY A 203 14.04 -14.40 -22.24
CA GLY A 203 13.00 -14.55 -23.25
C GLY A 203 12.60 -16.01 -23.52
N GLU A 204 12.61 -16.88 -22.51
CA GLU A 204 12.31 -18.31 -22.67
C GLU A 204 11.65 -18.94 -21.43
N SER A 205 11.03 -20.10 -21.63
CA SER A 205 10.43 -20.91 -20.56
C SER A 205 11.52 -21.58 -19.73
N ILE A 206 11.24 -21.84 -18.46
CA ILE A 206 12.11 -22.61 -17.58
C ILE A 206 11.43 -23.91 -17.14
N PRO A 207 12.16 -25.02 -16.95
CA PRO A 207 11.63 -26.21 -16.29
C PRO A 207 11.29 -25.90 -14.82
N ASP A 208 10.22 -26.51 -14.29
CA ASP A 208 9.78 -26.29 -12.91
C ASP A 208 10.86 -26.60 -11.86
N VAL A 209 11.76 -27.56 -12.14
CA VAL A 209 12.87 -27.92 -11.26
C VAL A 209 13.92 -26.81 -11.12
N GLN A 210 13.99 -25.91 -12.10
CA GLN A 210 14.92 -24.76 -12.09
C GLN A 210 14.27 -23.48 -11.54
N LEU A 211 13.00 -23.57 -11.11
CA LEU A 211 12.27 -22.44 -10.56
C LEU A 211 12.74 -22.16 -9.12
N SER A 212 13.45 -21.05 -8.95
CA SER A 212 13.66 -20.42 -7.66
C SER A 212 12.80 -19.16 -7.60
N GLU A 213 11.66 -19.21 -6.91
CA GLU A 213 10.81 -18.04 -6.73
C GLU A 213 11.22 -17.22 -5.52
N GLU A 214 11.34 -15.92 -5.75
CA GLU A 214 11.42 -14.93 -4.69
C GLU A 214 10.05 -14.25 -4.57
N TYR A 215 9.36 -14.50 -3.45
CA TYR A 215 8.07 -13.91 -3.16
C TYR A 215 8.28 -12.47 -2.66
N THR A 216 8.07 -11.50 -3.54
CA THR A 216 7.97 -10.09 -3.16
C THR A 216 6.50 -9.76 -2.88
N ALA A 217 6.24 -8.96 -1.86
CA ALA A 217 4.91 -8.45 -1.56
C ALA A 217 4.87 -6.96 -1.90
N ILE A 218 3.76 -6.53 -2.52
CA ILE A 218 3.48 -5.11 -2.74
C ILE A 218 3.23 -4.48 -1.36
N GLN A 219 3.83 -3.31 -1.11
CA GLN A 219 3.56 -2.58 0.12
C GLN A 219 2.11 -2.08 0.13
N GLN A 220 1.60 -1.80 1.33
CA GLN A 220 0.34 -1.06 1.43
C GLN A 220 0.47 0.26 0.63
N PRO A 221 -0.55 0.64 -0.14
CA PRO A 221 -0.53 1.89 -0.90
C PRO A 221 -0.23 3.05 0.04
N LEU A 222 0.65 3.95 -0.38
CA LEU A 222 0.93 5.17 0.36
C LEU A 222 0.24 6.32 -0.37
N TYR A 223 -0.27 7.32 0.35
CA TYR A 223 -0.74 8.57 -0.27
C TYR A 223 -0.04 9.81 0.31
N SER A 224 0.26 10.78 -0.56
CA SER A 224 1.14 11.93 -0.28
C SER A 224 0.38 13.13 0.32
N THR A 225 -0.95 13.15 0.29
CA THR A 225 -1.72 14.38 0.53
C THR A 225 -1.93 14.72 2.00
N LEU A 226 -1.55 15.94 2.37
CA LEU A 226 -1.71 16.51 3.69
C LEU A 226 -3.19 16.51 4.08
N PRO A 227 -3.54 16.21 5.34
CA PRO A 227 -4.83 16.62 5.87
C PRO A 227 -4.83 18.14 5.99
N ASP A 228 -5.63 18.81 5.17
CA ASP A 228 -6.17 20.09 5.62
C ASP A 228 -7.13 19.75 6.76
N ALA A 229 -6.76 20.18 7.98
CA ALA A 229 -7.48 19.83 9.20
C ALA A 229 -8.94 20.35 9.21
N GLU A 230 -9.23 21.31 8.32
CA GLU A 230 -10.51 21.96 8.11
C GLU A 230 -11.53 21.07 7.37
N ASP A 231 -11.08 20.06 6.62
CA ASP A 231 -11.95 19.20 5.79
C ASP A 231 -12.49 17.94 6.50
N MET A 232 -12.09 17.72 7.75
CA MET A 232 -12.44 16.51 8.51
C MET A 232 -13.64 16.77 9.42
N GLU A 233 -14.76 16.08 9.18
CA GLU A 233 -16.00 16.24 9.94
C GLU A 233 -16.19 15.11 10.95
N LEU A 234 -16.73 15.42 12.15
CA LEU A 234 -17.07 14.38 13.13
C LEU A 234 -18.26 13.58 12.62
N ILE A 235 -18.14 12.26 12.60
CA ILE A 235 -19.26 11.39 12.21
C ILE A 235 -20.33 11.45 13.30
N PRO A 236 -21.61 11.72 12.97
CA PRO A 236 -22.70 11.71 13.94
C PRO A 236 -22.70 10.45 14.82
N GLY A 237 -22.91 10.61 16.13
CA GLY A 237 -22.90 9.49 17.09
C GLY A 237 -21.52 8.96 17.48
N CYS A 238 -20.45 9.30 16.76
CA CYS A 238 -19.09 8.89 17.10
C CYS A 238 -18.37 9.89 18.01
N LYS A 239 -17.53 9.41 18.93
CA LYS A 239 -16.72 10.28 19.80
C LYS A 239 -15.34 10.60 19.22
N ASN A 240 -14.72 9.64 18.56
CA ASN A 240 -13.32 9.71 18.15
C ASN A 240 -13.11 9.40 16.66
N ILE A 241 -14.17 9.32 15.85
CA ILE A 241 -14.07 9.11 14.39
C ILE A 241 -14.46 10.39 13.65
N ARG A 242 -13.55 10.86 12.81
CA ARG A 242 -13.84 11.91 11.81
C ARG A 242 -13.72 11.33 10.42
N SER A 243 -14.50 11.84 9.48
CA SER A 243 -14.41 11.47 8.06
C SER A 243 -14.09 12.65 7.18
N ALA A 244 -13.38 12.42 6.08
CA ALA A 244 -13.29 13.35 4.96
C ALA A 244 -13.37 12.61 3.64
N LYS A 245 -14.08 13.23 2.69
CA LYS A 245 -14.00 12.91 1.27
C LYS A 245 -12.88 13.76 0.69
N ARG A 246 -11.95 13.16 -0.03
CA ARG A 246 -10.87 13.90 -0.68
C ARG A 246 -10.83 13.58 -2.15
N THR A 247 -10.88 14.60 -2.97
CA THR A 247 -10.83 14.47 -4.43
C THR A 247 -9.42 14.63 -4.94
N ASN A 248 -9.11 14.04 -6.08
CA ASN A 248 -7.84 14.23 -6.79
C ASN A 248 -6.59 13.92 -5.95
N GLN A 249 -6.61 12.82 -5.19
CA GLN A 249 -5.52 12.45 -4.31
C GLN A 249 -4.51 11.56 -5.05
N ARG A 250 -3.22 11.92 -4.96
CA ARG A 250 -2.15 11.13 -5.56
C ARG A 250 -1.76 9.97 -4.65
N ILE A 251 -2.00 8.75 -5.15
CA ILE A 251 -1.63 7.49 -4.52
C ILE A 251 -0.35 6.97 -5.17
N LEU A 252 0.55 6.42 -4.38
CA LEU A 252 1.77 5.76 -4.81
C LEU A 252 1.76 4.30 -4.34
N MET A 253 1.93 3.38 -5.28
CA MET A 253 2.08 1.97 -4.98
C MET A 253 3.52 1.54 -5.28
N LEU A 254 4.17 0.91 -4.29
CA LEU A 254 5.56 0.48 -4.38
C LEU A 254 5.73 -0.99 -4.03
N ASN A 255 6.59 -1.66 -4.78
CA ASN A 255 7.23 -2.90 -4.42
C ASN A 255 8.73 -2.62 -4.22
N ARG A 256 9.19 -2.76 -2.97
CA ARG A 256 10.58 -2.53 -2.56
C ARG A 256 11.46 -3.77 -2.64
N GLY A 257 10.97 -4.85 -3.23
CA GLY A 257 11.69 -6.13 -3.25
C GLY A 257 11.75 -6.79 -1.86
N ILE A 258 12.40 -7.95 -1.78
CA ILE A 258 12.61 -8.66 -0.51
C ILE A 258 13.55 -7.83 0.36
N GLY A 259 13.19 -7.64 1.63
CA GLY A 259 14.04 -6.95 2.60
C GLY A 259 14.36 -5.49 2.27
N ASP A 260 13.53 -4.82 1.44
CA ASP A 260 13.80 -3.47 0.92
C ASP A 260 15.11 -3.37 0.10
N GLN A 261 15.47 -4.44 -0.61
CA GLN A 261 16.65 -4.45 -1.49
C GLN A 261 16.36 -4.02 -2.93
N GLY A 262 15.10 -3.80 -3.29
CA GLY A 262 14.69 -3.38 -4.63
C GLY A 262 14.97 -4.42 -5.71
N PHE A 263 15.17 -3.93 -6.93
CA PHE A 263 15.46 -4.72 -8.12
C PHE A 263 16.62 -4.10 -8.89
N MET A 264 17.59 -4.93 -9.27
CA MET A 264 18.61 -4.51 -10.23
C MET A 264 18.02 -4.53 -11.63
N VAL A 265 18.13 -3.43 -12.37
CA VAL A 265 17.63 -3.29 -13.74
C VAL A 265 18.72 -2.76 -14.66
N CYS A 266 18.97 -3.45 -15.76
CA CYS A 266 19.85 -2.97 -16.81
C CYS A 266 19.13 -1.92 -17.69
N PRO A 267 19.54 -0.65 -17.69
CA PRO A 267 18.86 0.41 -18.45
C PRO A 267 19.04 0.27 -19.97
N ASP A 268 20.02 -0.51 -20.42
CA ASP A 268 20.19 -0.77 -21.84
C ASP A 268 19.17 -1.80 -22.36
N CYS A 269 19.09 -2.98 -21.76
CA CYS A 269 18.31 -4.09 -22.31
C CYS A 269 17.05 -4.46 -21.51
N GLY A 270 16.86 -3.91 -20.32
CA GLY A 270 15.72 -4.19 -19.45
C GLY A 270 15.85 -5.46 -18.62
N ALA A 271 16.95 -6.23 -18.73
CA ALA A 271 17.18 -7.40 -17.86
C ALA A 271 17.13 -7.00 -16.39
N SER A 272 16.43 -7.78 -15.57
CA SER A 272 16.22 -7.46 -14.16
C SER A 272 16.08 -8.70 -13.27
N MET A 273 16.57 -8.58 -12.03
CA MET A 273 16.42 -9.56 -10.95
C MET A 273 16.30 -8.84 -9.60
N PRO A 274 15.63 -9.44 -8.60
CA PRO A 274 15.56 -8.89 -7.24
C PRO A 274 16.96 -8.79 -6.61
N GLY A 275 17.14 -7.80 -5.74
CA GLY A 275 18.39 -7.54 -5.03
C GLY A 275 18.99 -6.17 -5.31
N ASP A 276 20.04 -5.84 -4.56
CA ASP A 276 20.77 -4.57 -4.55
C ASP A 276 22.20 -4.66 -5.11
N ASP A 277 22.64 -5.87 -5.49
CA ASP A 277 23.98 -6.13 -6.04
C ASP A 277 23.91 -6.55 -7.52
N ILE A 278 24.69 -5.89 -8.38
CA ILE A 278 24.76 -6.15 -9.83
C ILE A 278 25.07 -7.61 -10.21
N SER A 279 25.71 -8.38 -9.32
CA SER A 279 26.05 -9.78 -9.53
C SER A 279 24.83 -10.67 -9.79
N VAL A 280 23.63 -10.27 -9.35
CA VAL A 280 22.37 -10.96 -9.67
C VAL A 280 22.10 -11.03 -11.18
N LEU A 281 22.73 -10.15 -11.98
CA LEU A 281 22.60 -10.11 -13.44
C LEU A 281 23.73 -10.85 -14.19
N LYS A 282 24.74 -11.42 -13.52
CA LYS A 282 25.95 -11.98 -14.15
C LYS A 282 25.68 -13.08 -15.18
N ASN A 283 24.60 -13.85 -15.01
CA ASN A 283 24.19 -14.95 -15.89
C ASN A 283 22.82 -14.71 -16.53
N ILE A 284 22.38 -13.45 -16.58
CA ILE A 284 21.12 -13.05 -17.18
C ILE A 284 21.40 -12.57 -18.60
N GLU A 285 20.59 -13.04 -19.54
CA GLU A 285 20.60 -12.60 -20.93
C GLU A 285 19.51 -11.55 -21.15
N ARG A 286 19.45 -11.00 -22.37
CA ARG A 286 18.40 -10.04 -22.73
C ARG A 286 17.03 -10.71 -22.54
N PRO A 287 16.01 -10.01 -22.00
CA PRO A 287 14.70 -10.60 -21.75
C PRO A 287 13.87 -10.80 -23.04
N TYR A 288 14.47 -10.61 -24.20
CA TYR A 288 13.83 -10.75 -25.51
C TYR A 288 14.76 -11.48 -26.47
N LYS A 289 14.18 -12.20 -27.43
CA LYS A 289 14.90 -12.80 -28.55
C LYS A 289 14.88 -11.85 -29.74
N SER A 290 15.96 -11.86 -30.53
CA SER A 290 16.04 -11.12 -31.79
C SER A 290 16.43 -12.09 -32.89
N GLY A 291 15.83 -11.95 -34.08
CA GLY A 291 16.27 -12.67 -35.27
C GLY A 291 17.69 -12.30 -35.72
N LEU A 292 18.27 -11.24 -35.15
CA LEU A 292 19.66 -10.83 -35.37
C LEU A 292 20.54 -11.34 -34.22
N LYS A 293 21.79 -11.73 -34.54
CA LYS A 293 22.81 -12.10 -33.54
C LYS A 293 23.27 -10.87 -32.75
N LEU A 294 22.51 -10.48 -31.74
CA LEU A 294 22.93 -9.52 -30.74
C LEU A 294 23.88 -10.23 -29.76
N GLY A 295 25.05 -9.63 -29.53
CA GLY A 295 25.95 -10.10 -28.46
C GLY A 295 25.31 -9.98 -27.07
N LYS A 296 25.88 -10.68 -26.09
CA LYS A 296 25.46 -10.57 -24.69
C LYS A 296 25.55 -9.11 -24.22
N CYS A 297 24.54 -8.66 -23.47
CA CYS A 297 24.64 -7.38 -22.78
C CYS A 297 25.61 -7.53 -21.60
N SER A 298 26.39 -6.50 -21.30
CA SER A 298 27.35 -6.52 -20.19
C SER A 298 26.74 -6.14 -18.85
N HIS A 299 25.57 -5.48 -18.85
CA HIS A 299 24.80 -5.06 -17.66
C HIS A 299 25.56 -4.14 -16.70
N ILE A 300 26.70 -3.57 -17.11
CA ILE A 300 27.64 -2.82 -16.24
C ILE A 300 27.07 -1.54 -15.62
N ASN A 301 25.99 -1.02 -16.19
CA ASN A 301 25.30 0.20 -15.78
C ASN A 301 23.94 -0.11 -15.11
N ALA A 302 23.76 -1.33 -14.59
CA ALA A 302 22.53 -1.68 -13.90
C ALA A 302 22.30 -0.76 -12.69
N GLN A 303 21.06 -0.37 -12.51
CA GLN A 303 20.61 0.51 -11.44
C GLN A 303 19.68 -0.25 -10.49
N ASN A 304 19.73 0.10 -9.22
CA ASN A 304 18.83 -0.47 -8.21
C ASN A 304 17.59 0.42 -8.08
N VAL A 305 16.40 -0.12 -8.34
CA VAL A 305 15.12 0.61 -8.35
C VAL A 305 14.04 -0.11 -7.55
N ASN A 306 13.05 0.63 -7.07
CA ASN A 306 11.77 0.09 -6.65
C ASN A 306 10.86 -0.05 -7.87
N LEU A 307 9.94 -1.00 -7.87
CA LEU A 307 8.89 -1.03 -8.89
C LEU A 307 7.65 -0.35 -8.35
N GLY A 308 6.98 0.45 -9.17
CA GLY A 308 5.77 1.11 -8.71
C GLY A 308 5.11 1.97 -9.75
N PHE A 309 4.02 2.60 -9.34
CA PHE A 309 3.33 3.59 -10.14
C PHE A 309 2.51 4.49 -9.23
N ASP A 310 2.23 5.68 -9.73
CA ASP A 310 1.32 6.63 -9.14
C ASP A 310 0.09 6.86 -10.03
N PHE A 311 -1.00 7.25 -9.38
CA PHE A 311 -2.24 7.65 -10.03
C PHE A 311 -3.03 8.58 -9.12
N ILE A 312 -4.00 9.26 -9.70
CA ILE A 312 -4.91 10.15 -9.00
C ILE A 312 -6.25 9.44 -8.83
N THR A 313 -6.82 9.51 -7.63
CA THR A 313 -8.16 8.95 -7.37
C THR A 313 -8.80 9.71 -6.22
N ASP A 314 -10.10 9.56 -6.07
CA ASP A 314 -10.80 10.07 -4.90
C ASP A 314 -10.71 9.05 -3.76
N MET A 315 -10.70 9.54 -2.52
CA MET A 315 -10.61 8.69 -1.34
C MET A 315 -11.55 9.15 -0.22
N LEU A 316 -12.01 8.18 0.55
CA LEU A 316 -12.59 8.37 1.86
C LEU A 316 -11.54 8.08 2.92
N VAL A 317 -11.40 8.97 3.90
CA VAL A 317 -10.54 8.80 5.07
C VAL A 317 -11.38 8.83 6.33
N LEU A 318 -11.20 7.81 7.19
CA LEU A 318 -11.70 7.74 8.56
C LEU A 318 -10.53 7.93 9.53
N GLU A 319 -10.48 9.07 10.21
CA GLU A 319 -9.48 9.39 11.23
C GLU A 319 -9.99 8.97 12.61
N PHE A 320 -9.28 8.05 13.25
CA PHE A 320 -9.50 7.66 14.63
C PHE A 320 -8.54 8.43 15.53
N LYS A 321 -9.08 9.31 16.37
CA LYS A 321 -8.30 10.02 17.40
C LYS A 321 -8.01 9.10 18.58
N ILE A 322 -6.74 8.97 18.93
CA ILE A 322 -6.27 8.08 20.00
C ILE A 322 -5.64 8.89 21.15
N ASP A 323 -6.11 8.64 22.37
CA ASP A 323 -5.49 9.15 23.60
C ASP A 323 -4.40 8.17 24.06
N ARG A 324 -3.13 8.60 23.98
CA ARG A 324 -1.96 7.76 24.31
C ARG A 324 -1.84 7.43 25.80
N LYS A 325 -2.64 8.07 26.67
CA LYS A 325 -2.75 7.67 28.09
C LYS A 325 -3.63 6.45 28.29
N LYS A 326 -4.53 6.18 27.34
CA LYS A 326 -5.49 5.08 27.42
C LYS A 326 -5.12 3.93 26.51
N ILE A 327 -4.55 4.23 25.34
CA ILE A 327 -4.25 3.24 24.30
C ILE A 327 -2.75 3.25 23.97
N ASP A 328 -2.13 2.08 23.87
CA ASP A 328 -0.73 1.94 23.46
C ASP A 328 -0.58 2.05 21.93
N THR A 329 0.02 3.16 21.49
CA THR A 329 0.25 3.48 20.09
C THR A 329 1.71 3.28 19.65
N ARG A 330 2.51 2.55 20.42
CA ARG A 330 3.88 2.22 20.00
C ARG A 330 3.85 1.25 18.83
N THR A 331 4.78 1.41 17.89
CA THR A 331 4.82 0.61 16.65
C THR A 331 5.20 -0.85 16.89
N ASP A 332 5.83 -1.17 18.02
CA ASP A 332 6.13 -2.53 18.47
C ASP A 332 4.92 -3.22 19.13
N ASN A 333 3.82 -2.50 19.42
CA ASN A 333 2.60 -3.09 19.96
C ASN A 333 1.89 -3.94 18.88
N PRO A 334 1.80 -5.27 19.03
CA PRO A 334 1.17 -6.13 18.03
C PRO A 334 -0.32 -5.86 17.84
N TRP A 335 -1.00 -5.23 18.80
CA TRP A 335 -2.42 -4.90 18.67
C TRP A 335 -2.68 -3.84 17.60
N LEU A 336 -1.86 -2.79 17.55
CA LEU A 336 -2.12 -1.58 16.75
C LEU A 336 -2.20 -1.89 15.26
N SER A 337 -1.22 -2.61 14.71
CA SER A 337 -1.18 -2.98 13.29
C SER A 337 -2.28 -3.98 12.93
N ARG A 338 -2.62 -4.90 13.84
CA ARG A 338 -3.71 -5.87 13.64
C ARG A 338 -5.07 -5.19 13.59
N ALA A 339 -5.33 -4.30 14.55
CA ALA A 339 -6.56 -3.51 14.65
C ALA A 339 -6.76 -2.66 13.40
N ALA A 340 -5.74 -1.86 13.02
CA ALA A 340 -5.84 -0.99 11.86
C ALA A 340 -5.96 -1.76 10.53
N GLN A 341 -5.16 -2.82 10.32
CA GLN A 341 -5.24 -3.65 9.11
C GLN A 341 -6.59 -4.36 8.98
N SER A 342 -7.12 -4.87 10.09
CA SER A 342 -8.37 -5.63 10.09
C SER A 342 -9.59 -4.72 9.95
N LEU A 343 -9.52 -3.51 10.50
CA LEU A 343 -10.56 -2.50 10.32
C LEU A 343 -10.58 -1.96 8.88
N ALA A 344 -9.41 -1.77 8.25
CA ALA A 344 -9.31 -1.44 6.84
C ALA A 344 -9.93 -2.53 5.94
N GLU A 345 -9.75 -3.81 6.29
CA GLU A 345 -10.39 -4.91 5.57
C GLU A 345 -11.90 -4.96 5.79
N ALA A 346 -12.35 -4.74 7.03
CA ALA A 346 -13.78 -4.66 7.34
C ALA A 346 -14.46 -3.52 6.57
N LEU A 347 -13.81 -2.35 6.49
CA LEU A 347 -14.27 -1.22 5.68
C LEU A 347 -14.43 -1.60 4.21
N ARG A 348 -13.43 -2.29 3.63
CA ARG A 348 -13.46 -2.74 2.24
C ARG A 348 -14.67 -3.63 1.99
N LEU A 349 -14.83 -4.68 2.79
CA LEU A 349 -15.87 -5.69 2.60
C LEU A 349 -17.28 -5.12 2.84
N ALA A 350 -17.44 -4.28 3.88
CA ALA A 350 -18.69 -3.60 4.16
C ALA A 350 -19.06 -2.62 3.03
N ALA A 351 -18.13 -1.76 2.60
CA ALA A 351 -18.37 -0.81 1.52
C ALA A 351 -18.71 -1.51 0.20
N SER A 352 -17.96 -2.56 -0.15
CA SER A 352 -18.19 -3.34 -1.38
C SER A 352 -19.59 -3.95 -1.39
N LYS A 353 -20.01 -4.54 -0.26
CA LYS A 353 -21.34 -5.13 -0.10
C LYS A 353 -22.45 -4.08 -0.18
N ARG A 354 -22.26 -2.91 0.42
CA ARG A 354 -23.25 -1.82 0.40
C ARG A 354 -23.44 -1.22 -0.99
N LEU A 355 -22.35 -1.06 -1.73
CA LEU A 355 -22.37 -0.50 -3.07
C LEU A 355 -22.72 -1.54 -4.15
N ASP A 356 -22.88 -2.81 -3.77
CA ASP A 356 -23.09 -3.94 -4.69
C ASP A 356 -22.00 -4.04 -5.78
N VAL A 357 -20.74 -3.84 -5.37
CA VAL A 357 -19.56 -3.94 -6.23
C VAL A 357 -18.65 -5.06 -5.77
N ASP A 358 -17.85 -5.59 -6.70
CA ASP A 358 -16.80 -6.54 -6.34
C ASP A 358 -15.76 -5.85 -5.46
N PHE A 359 -15.27 -6.53 -4.42
CA PHE A 359 -14.29 -5.94 -3.50
C PHE A 359 -12.97 -5.57 -4.18
N THR A 360 -12.69 -6.07 -5.39
CA THR A 360 -11.53 -5.67 -6.20
C THR A 360 -11.66 -4.27 -6.83
N GLU A 361 -12.86 -3.70 -6.89
CA GLU A 361 -13.11 -2.31 -7.32
C GLU A 361 -12.64 -1.29 -6.27
N LEU A 362 -12.45 -1.73 -5.02
CA LEU A 362 -12.09 -0.90 -3.89
C LEU A 362 -10.77 -1.34 -3.27
N VAL A 363 -9.96 -0.39 -2.82
CA VAL A 363 -8.71 -0.65 -2.11
C VAL A 363 -8.71 0.10 -0.80
N THR A 364 -8.25 -0.57 0.26
CA THR A 364 -8.12 0.02 1.59
C THR A 364 -6.70 -0.06 2.11
N GLY A 365 -6.41 0.79 3.08
CA GLY A 365 -5.20 0.73 3.86
C GLY A 365 -5.33 1.55 5.13
N TYR A 366 -4.24 1.65 5.87
CA TYR A 366 -4.19 2.47 7.07
C TYR A 366 -2.88 3.22 7.18
N ARG A 367 -2.87 4.27 8.01
CA ARG A 367 -1.70 5.07 8.34
C ARG A 367 -1.73 5.49 9.80
N LEU A 368 -0.58 5.45 10.46
CA LEU A 368 -0.42 5.90 11.84
C LEU A 368 0.21 7.30 11.85
N ARG A 369 -0.38 8.23 12.60
CA ARG A 369 0.16 9.58 12.77
C ARG A 369 0.34 9.91 14.25
N SER A 370 1.43 10.59 14.57
CA SER A 370 1.60 11.21 15.88
C SER A 370 0.99 12.61 15.85
N GLY A 371 0.14 12.92 16.83
CA GLY A 371 -0.39 14.27 17.04
C GLY A 371 0.44 15.05 18.05
N ALA A 372 -0.05 16.25 18.39
CA ALA A 372 0.47 17.01 19.54
C ALA A 372 0.35 16.19 20.84
N SER A 373 1.21 16.53 21.81
CA SER A 373 1.41 15.85 23.11
C SER A 373 0.28 14.91 23.54
N ASN A 374 0.62 13.62 23.66
CA ASN A 374 -0.26 12.53 24.10
C ASN A 374 -1.45 12.18 23.19
N THR A 375 -1.49 12.67 21.95
CA THR A 375 -2.47 12.27 20.94
C THR A 375 -1.79 11.52 19.80
N ALA A 376 -2.47 10.52 19.25
CA ALA A 376 -2.12 9.89 17.98
C ALA A 376 -3.38 9.75 17.13
N TYR A 377 -3.19 9.45 15.85
CA TYR A 377 -4.28 9.20 14.92
C TYR A 377 -4.03 7.92 14.14
N ILE A 378 -5.10 7.18 13.86
CA ILE A 378 -5.10 6.05 12.94
C ILE A 378 -6.03 6.43 11.79
N ASP A 379 -5.47 6.70 10.62
CA ASP A 379 -6.25 6.97 9.42
C ASP A 379 -6.53 5.62 8.75
N ILE A 380 -7.80 5.24 8.59
CA ILE A 380 -8.23 4.15 7.72
C ILE A 380 -8.77 4.78 6.46
N TYR A 381 -8.34 4.34 5.28
CA TYR A 381 -8.77 4.94 4.03
C TYR A 381 -9.25 3.91 3.03
N LEU A 382 -10.12 4.36 2.13
CA LEU A 382 -10.74 3.64 1.05
C LEU A 382 -10.64 4.48 -0.22
N TYR A 383 -10.23 3.88 -1.33
CA TYR A 383 -10.22 4.53 -2.64
C TYR A 383 -10.56 3.53 -3.74
N ASP A 384 -10.91 4.03 -4.92
CA ASP A 384 -11.28 3.18 -6.05
C ASP A 384 -10.02 2.64 -6.75
N SER A 385 -10.02 1.36 -7.09
CA SER A 385 -8.88 0.72 -7.77
C SER A 385 -8.61 1.31 -9.17
N LEU A 386 -9.64 1.91 -9.78
CA LEU A 386 -9.52 2.62 -11.05
C LEU A 386 -8.94 4.03 -10.86
N SER A 387 -7.97 4.36 -11.70
CA SER A 387 -7.15 5.58 -11.64
C SER A 387 -7.84 6.89 -12.05
N SER A 388 -9.17 6.93 -12.07
CA SER A 388 -9.95 8.17 -12.12
C SER A 388 -10.93 8.30 -10.96
N GLY A 389 -11.01 7.30 -10.09
CA GLY A 389 -12.19 7.14 -9.24
C GLY A 389 -13.39 6.68 -10.06
N ALA A 390 -13.97 5.55 -9.71
CA ALA A 390 -15.33 5.20 -10.14
C ALA A 390 -16.39 6.01 -9.35
N GLY A 391 -15.98 6.69 -8.29
CA GLY A 391 -16.82 7.43 -7.37
C GLY A 391 -17.34 6.60 -6.20
N TYR A 392 -16.96 5.32 -6.08
CA TYR A 392 -17.48 4.41 -5.05
C TYR A 392 -17.01 4.80 -3.64
N ALA A 393 -15.72 5.11 -3.48
CA ALA A 393 -15.18 5.52 -2.19
C ALA A 393 -15.85 6.80 -1.64
N VAL A 394 -16.23 7.73 -2.53
CA VAL A 394 -16.87 8.99 -2.14
C VAL A 394 -18.36 8.81 -1.88
N SER A 395 -19.02 7.94 -2.62
CA SER A 395 -20.47 7.70 -2.49
C SER A 395 -20.82 6.92 -1.23
N VAL A 396 -19.99 5.96 -0.81
CA VAL A 396 -20.24 5.23 0.46
C VAL A 396 -20.17 6.14 1.68
N ALA A 397 -19.47 7.27 1.58
CA ALA A 397 -19.35 8.24 2.66
C ALA A 397 -20.68 8.93 3.00
N ASP A 398 -21.67 8.93 2.09
CA ASP A 398 -23.01 9.48 2.35
C ASP A 398 -23.88 8.56 3.23
N ALA A 399 -23.49 7.29 3.37
CA ALA A 399 -24.15 6.28 4.20
C ALA A 399 -23.24 5.80 5.33
N MET A 400 -22.59 6.76 6.01
CA MET A 400 -21.54 6.49 6.99
C MET A 400 -22.06 5.70 8.21
N ASP A 401 -23.23 6.08 8.73
CA ASP A 401 -23.81 5.44 9.91
C ASP A 401 -24.08 3.96 9.65
N GLU A 402 -24.65 3.64 8.49
CA GLU A 402 -24.91 2.25 8.13
C GLU A 402 -23.64 1.51 7.71
N LEU A 403 -22.64 2.19 7.16
CA LEU A 403 -21.33 1.59 6.87
C LEU A 403 -20.63 1.15 8.16
N LEU A 404 -20.61 1.99 9.19
CA LEU A 404 -20.06 1.64 10.51
C LEU A 404 -20.85 0.49 11.14
N HIS A 405 -22.18 0.49 11.02
CA HIS A 405 -23.02 -0.61 11.46
C HIS A 405 -22.68 -1.93 10.77
N ASP A 406 -22.53 -1.93 9.44
CA ASP A 406 -22.18 -3.12 8.66
C ASP A 406 -20.77 -3.62 8.99
N MET A 407 -19.81 -2.71 9.18
CA MET A 407 -18.46 -3.04 9.65
C MET A 407 -18.51 -3.73 11.01
N LYS A 408 -19.29 -3.20 11.95
CA LYS A 408 -19.46 -3.79 13.28
C LYS A 408 -20.09 -5.19 13.20
N ALA A 409 -21.18 -5.33 12.46
CA ALA A 409 -21.86 -6.62 12.26
C ALA A 409 -20.90 -7.67 11.67
N LEU A 410 -20.09 -7.31 10.67
CA LEU A 410 -19.10 -8.20 10.08
C LEU A 410 -18.04 -8.70 11.09
N LEU A 411 -17.66 -7.86 12.04
CA LEU A 411 -16.66 -8.18 13.06
C LEU A 411 -17.25 -9.04 14.19
N GLU A 412 -18.51 -8.81 14.54
CA GLU A 412 -19.24 -9.53 15.61
C GLU A 412 -19.79 -10.89 15.15
N ASP A 413 -20.43 -10.96 13.98
CA ASP A 413 -21.21 -12.10 13.46
C ASP A 413 -20.35 -13.21 12.86
N CYS A 414 -19.35 -13.65 13.61
CA CYS A 414 -18.56 -14.82 13.29
C CYS A 414 -18.21 -15.60 14.57
N ASP A 415 -17.85 -16.87 14.45
CA ASP A 415 -17.46 -17.75 15.55
C ASP A 415 -15.95 -18.08 15.51
N CYS A 416 -15.19 -17.48 14.60
CA CYS A 416 -13.76 -17.74 14.46
C CYS A 416 -12.92 -17.06 15.54
N ARG A 417 -11.72 -17.61 15.77
CA ARG A 417 -10.79 -17.16 16.83
C ARG A 417 -10.10 -15.82 16.53
N SER A 418 -9.90 -15.47 15.27
CA SER A 418 -9.28 -14.19 14.87
C SER A 418 -9.86 -13.68 13.55
N ALA A 419 -9.67 -14.43 12.47
CA ALA A 419 -10.20 -14.14 11.15
C ALA A 419 -10.31 -15.42 10.31
N CYS A 420 -11.35 -15.53 9.48
CA CYS A 420 -11.62 -16.65 8.59
C CYS A 420 -12.14 -16.17 7.23
N PRO A 421 -12.29 -17.08 6.24
CA PRO A 421 -12.84 -16.72 4.93
C PRO A 421 -14.28 -16.19 4.93
N ASN A 422 -15.03 -16.39 6.02
CA ASN A 422 -16.41 -15.91 6.14
C ASN A 422 -16.51 -14.50 6.73
N CYS A 423 -15.41 -13.94 7.27
CA CYS A 423 -15.41 -12.58 7.83
C CYS A 423 -14.42 -11.66 7.11
N LEU A 424 -13.10 -11.84 7.29
CA LEU A 424 -12.07 -10.89 6.82
C LEU A 424 -11.12 -11.48 5.78
N LYS A 425 -10.96 -12.81 5.69
CA LYS A 425 -9.95 -13.41 4.80
C LYS A 425 -10.52 -13.60 3.39
N HIS A 426 -9.75 -13.22 2.39
CA HIS A 426 -10.02 -13.55 1.00
C HIS A 426 -8.72 -13.81 0.24
N TYR A 427 -8.81 -14.21 -1.04
CA TYR A 427 -7.63 -14.54 -1.84
C TYR A 427 -6.66 -13.34 -1.97
N ARG A 428 -7.20 -12.13 -2.20
CA ARG A 428 -6.40 -10.92 -2.40
C ARG A 428 -5.65 -10.38 -1.16
N ASN A 429 -5.93 -10.87 0.05
CA ASN A 429 -5.24 -10.43 1.27
C ASN A 429 -4.44 -11.54 1.97
N GLN A 430 -4.12 -12.62 1.24
CA GLN A 430 -3.35 -13.77 1.75
C GLN A 430 -2.04 -13.37 2.45
N ASN A 431 -1.35 -12.36 1.93
CA ASN A 431 -0.10 -11.83 2.50
C ASN A 431 -0.27 -11.25 3.92
N VAL A 432 -1.47 -10.78 4.28
CA VAL A 432 -1.77 -10.21 5.61
C VAL A 432 -2.66 -11.10 6.48
N HIS A 433 -3.02 -12.32 6.04
CA HIS A 433 -3.87 -13.25 6.81
C HIS A 433 -3.39 -13.50 8.25
N GLY A 434 -2.07 -13.48 8.46
CA GLY A 434 -1.45 -13.66 9.79
C GLY A 434 -1.63 -12.45 10.73
N LEU A 435 -1.98 -11.28 10.19
CA LEU A 435 -2.26 -10.05 10.94
C LEU A 435 -3.75 -9.87 11.23
N LEU A 436 -4.64 -10.51 10.46
CA LEU A 436 -6.07 -10.28 10.60
C LEU A 436 -6.65 -10.80 11.92
N ASP A 437 -7.33 -9.91 12.65
CA ASP A 437 -7.96 -10.12 13.96
C ASP A 437 -9.19 -9.22 14.10
N ARG A 438 -10.38 -9.84 14.00
CA ARG A 438 -11.66 -9.14 14.07
C ARG A 438 -11.92 -8.51 15.43
N PHE A 439 -11.39 -9.08 16.52
CA PHE A 439 -11.59 -8.55 17.86
C PHE A 439 -10.75 -7.29 18.06
N ALA A 440 -9.52 -7.26 17.53
CA ALA A 440 -8.69 -6.06 17.56
C ALA A 440 -9.30 -4.92 16.72
N ALA A 441 -9.88 -5.22 15.55
CA ALA A 441 -10.62 -4.23 14.76
C ALA A 441 -11.86 -3.72 15.48
N LEU A 442 -12.64 -4.60 16.10
CA LEU A 442 -13.83 -4.23 16.86
C LEU A 442 -13.49 -3.30 18.02
N GLN A 443 -12.41 -3.59 18.76
CA GLN A 443 -11.91 -2.72 19.83
C GLN A 443 -11.57 -1.30 19.35
N LEU A 444 -10.95 -1.17 18.17
CA LEU A 444 -10.65 0.13 17.58
C LEU A 444 -11.94 0.84 17.12
N LEU A 445 -12.89 0.10 16.54
CA LEU A 445 -14.19 0.65 16.12
C LEU A 445 -14.99 1.16 17.33
N GLU A 446 -15.11 0.36 18.40
CA GLU A 446 -15.82 0.75 19.63
C GLU A 446 -15.16 1.92 20.36
N TRP A 447 -13.82 2.01 20.33
CA TRP A 447 -13.12 3.21 20.77
C TRP A 447 -13.50 4.44 19.95
N GLY A 448 -13.56 4.27 18.62
CA GLY A 448 -14.01 5.28 17.69
C GLY A 448 -15.42 5.78 18.00
N GLU A 449 -16.38 4.86 18.05
CA GLU A 449 -17.80 5.16 18.23
C GLU A 449 -18.08 5.68 19.65
N PHE A 450 -17.68 4.93 20.68
CA PHE A 450 -18.14 5.15 22.05
C PHE A 450 -17.06 5.70 22.99
N GLY A 451 -15.80 5.74 22.57
CA GLY A 451 -14.68 6.13 23.43
C GLY A 451 -14.43 5.16 24.59
N ILE A 452 -14.82 3.90 24.43
CA ILE A 452 -14.63 2.83 25.41
C ILE A 452 -13.38 2.03 25.10
N THR A 453 -12.68 1.60 26.14
CA THR A 453 -11.58 0.64 26.04
C THR A 453 -12.08 -0.74 26.45
N VAL A 454 -11.40 -1.80 26.01
CA VAL A 454 -11.66 -3.15 26.52
C VAL A 454 -11.57 -3.20 28.05
N PRO A 455 -12.43 -3.96 28.74
CA PRO A 455 -12.32 -4.17 30.18
C PRO A 455 -11.06 -4.96 30.53
N GLU A 456 -10.71 -4.98 31.82
CA GLU A 456 -9.64 -5.82 32.33
C GLU A 456 -9.92 -7.30 32.05
N ILE A 457 -8.86 -8.07 31.78
CA ILE A 457 -8.97 -9.51 31.53
C ILE A 457 -9.26 -10.18 32.86
N THR A 458 -10.29 -11.02 32.90
CA THR A 458 -10.66 -11.70 34.15
C THR A 458 -9.53 -12.62 34.62
N PRO A 459 -9.37 -12.83 35.94
CA PRO A 459 -8.34 -13.70 36.47
C PRO A 459 -8.32 -15.10 35.83
N GLU A 460 -9.48 -15.69 35.56
CA GLU A 460 -9.58 -17.00 34.92
C GLU A 460 -8.98 -17.01 33.51
N ASP A 461 -9.20 -15.95 32.75
CA ASP A 461 -8.66 -15.82 31.39
C ASP A 461 -7.17 -15.48 31.40
N GLN A 462 -6.69 -14.68 32.37
CA GLN A 462 -5.26 -14.48 32.58
C GLN A 462 -4.55 -15.82 32.87
N ILE A 463 -5.14 -16.65 33.74
CA ILE A 463 -4.60 -17.98 34.07
C ILE A 463 -4.52 -18.87 32.81
N LYS A 464 -5.59 -18.92 32.00
CA LYS A 464 -5.59 -19.66 30.73
C LYS A 464 -4.51 -19.19 29.76
N LEU A 465 -4.21 -17.89 29.74
CA LEU A 465 -3.18 -17.31 28.87
C LEU A 465 -1.76 -17.68 29.32
N ILE A 466 -1.48 -17.72 30.63
CA ILE A 466 -0.14 -18.04 31.15
C ILE A 466 0.16 -19.53 31.22
N GLN A 467 -0.85 -20.37 31.46
CA GLN A 467 -0.68 -21.81 31.67
C GLN A 467 0.16 -22.51 30.58
N PRO A 468 0.01 -22.21 29.27
CA PRO A 468 0.84 -22.82 28.23
C PRO A 468 2.35 -22.47 28.32
N LEU A 469 2.72 -21.42 29.07
CA LEU A 469 4.12 -20.97 29.21
C LEU A 469 4.79 -21.50 30.47
N GLU A 470 4.06 -22.13 31.39
CA GLU A 470 4.56 -22.53 32.71
C GLU A 470 5.82 -23.41 32.64
N ASN A 471 5.82 -24.42 31.74
CA ASN A 471 6.98 -25.31 31.58
C ASN A 471 8.22 -24.57 31.08
N ILE A 472 8.05 -23.66 30.11
CA ILE A 472 9.15 -22.89 29.50
C ILE A 472 9.72 -21.90 30.52
N LEU A 473 8.85 -21.24 31.28
CA LEU A 473 9.25 -20.33 32.35
C LEU A 473 10.03 -21.06 33.43
N ARG A 474 9.59 -22.26 33.82
CA ARG A 474 10.28 -23.11 34.80
C ARG A 474 11.68 -23.50 34.32
N GLU A 475 11.83 -23.88 33.06
CA GLU A 475 13.15 -24.17 32.45
C GLU A 475 14.05 -22.93 32.40
N SER A 476 13.45 -21.74 32.29
CA SER A 476 14.13 -20.45 32.32
C SER A 476 14.41 -19.93 33.73
N GLY A 477 14.18 -20.73 34.78
CA GLY A 477 14.47 -20.37 36.18
C GLY A 477 13.37 -19.55 36.87
N CYS A 478 12.18 -19.45 36.29
CA CYS A 478 11.04 -18.73 36.83
C CYS A 478 9.87 -19.69 37.12
N LYS A 479 9.49 -19.86 38.39
CA LYS A 479 8.34 -20.67 38.78
C LYS A 479 7.09 -19.82 38.86
N ILE A 480 6.02 -20.21 38.17
CA ILE A 480 4.71 -19.59 38.30
C ILE A 480 3.94 -20.26 39.44
N THR A 481 3.31 -19.45 40.29
CA THR A 481 2.40 -19.89 41.35
C THR A 481 1.10 -19.11 41.26
N ILE A 482 -0.02 -19.82 41.33
CA ILE A 482 -1.36 -19.22 41.29
C ILE A 482 -1.95 -19.35 42.70
N SER A 483 -2.30 -18.22 43.31
CA SER A 483 -2.91 -18.16 44.64
C SER A 483 -4.26 -17.44 44.54
N GLY A 484 -5.35 -18.21 44.49
CA GLY A 484 -6.67 -17.66 44.16
C GLY A 484 -6.66 -17.07 42.75
N ASP A 485 -6.96 -15.77 42.67
CA ASP A 485 -7.06 -15.02 41.41
C ASP A 485 -5.74 -14.33 41.00
N GLU A 486 -4.67 -14.52 41.77
CA GLU A 486 -3.39 -13.87 41.52
C GLU A 486 -2.35 -14.83 40.94
N ILE A 487 -1.64 -14.35 39.92
CA ILE A 487 -0.52 -15.04 39.27
C ILE A 487 0.77 -14.41 39.79
N HIS A 488 1.66 -15.22 40.32
CA HIS A 488 2.97 -14.79 40.83
C HIS A 488 4.10 -15.52 40.11
N ALA A 489 5.14 -14.79 39.74
CA ALA A 489 6.40 -15.34 39.25
C ALA A 489 7.43 -15.29 40.37
N LYS A 490 8.13 -16.41 40.57
CA LYS A 490 9.14 -16.58 41.60
C LYS A 490 10.47 -17.03 40.99
N SER A 491 11.52 -16.25 41.23
CA SER A 491 12.91 -16.60 40.94
C SER A 491 13.64 -16.94 42.24
N ASN A 492 14.92 -17.30 42.15
CA ASN A 492 15.72 -17.61 43.35
C ASN A 492 15.86 -16.41 44.31
N THR A 493 15.65 -15.18 43.83
CA THR A 493 15.93 -13.95 44.59
C THR A 493 14.72 -13.03 44.74
N ARG A 494 13.68 -13.16 43.90
CA ARG A 494 12.53 -12.25 43.88
C ARG A 494 11.21 -12.98 43.63
N GLU A 495 10.12 -12.35 44.05
CA GLU A 495 8.75 -12.75 43.76
C GLU A 495 7.99 -11.50 43.31
N LYS A 496 7.31 -11.58 42.18
CA LYS A 496 6.53 -10.48 41.59
C LYS A 496 5.19 -10.98 41.09
N GLN A 497 4.16 -10.15 41.20
CA GLN A 497 2.87 -10.44 40.60
C GLN A 497 2.97 -10.30 39.07
N ILE A 498 2.28 -11.15 38.33
CA ILE A 498 2.09 -11.01 36.88
C ILE A 498 0.63 -10.58 36.65
N ILE A 499 0.46 -9.54 35.85
CA ILE A 499 -0.85 -9.12 35.34
C ILE A 499 -0.81 -9.16 33.82
N ILE A 500 -1.73 -9.92 33.23
CA ILE A 500 -1.95 -9.94 31.78
C ILE A 500 -3.04 -8.94 31.46
N TYR A 501 -2.69 -7.90 30.71
CA TYR A 501 -3.59 -6.78 30.41
C TYR A 501 -3.96 -6.76 28.91
N PRO A 502 -5.08 -6.13 28.52
CA PRO A 502 -5.45 -5.98 27.12
C PRO A 502 -4.39 -5.18 26.35
N ALA A 503 -3.89 -5.70 25.25
CA ALA A 503 -2.84 -5.06 24.44
C ALA A 503 -3.22 -3.70 23.84
N MET A 504 -4.52 -3.40 23.80
CA MET A 504 -5.02 -2.07 23.46
C MET A 504 -4.56 -1.02 24.47
N TRP A 505 -4.46 -1.34 25.76
CA TRP A 505 -4.22 -0.36 26.82
C TRP A 505 -2.83 0.24 26.75
N ALA A 506 -2.72 1.52 27.12
CA ALA A 506 -1.43 2.11 27.46
C ALA A 506 -0.75 1.27 28.55
N VAL A 507 0.54 1.00 28.38
CA VAL A 507 1.28 0.07 29.23
C VAL A 507 1.16 0.48 30.71
N PRO A 508 0.53 -0.35 31.55
CA PRO A 508 0.44 -0.07 32.98
C PRO A 508 1.84 -0.11 33.62
N HIS A 509 2.02 0.59 34.73
CA HIS A 509 3.29 0.61 35.45
C HIS A 509 3.08 0.52 36.96
N ASP A 510 3.71 -0.48 37.55
CA ASP A 510 3.89 -0.64 38.99
C ASP A 510 5.24 -1.29 39.27
N ARG A 511 5.90 -0.92 40.37
CA ARG A 511 7.28 -1.36 40.66
C ARG A 511 7.38 -2.86 40.98
N ASN A 512 6.31 -3.46 41.50
CA ASN A 512 6.30 -4.83 42.00
C ASN A 512 5.51 -5.80 41.10
N THR A 513 5.03 -5.33 39.96
CA THR A 513 4.21 -6.11 39.03
C THR A 513 4.84 -6.19 37.65
N ILE A 514 4.81 -7.38 37.06
CA ILE A 514 5.20 -7.63 35.68
C ILE A 514 3.93 -7.57 34.82
N TYR A 515 3.83 -6.54 34.00
CA TYR A 515 2.72 -6.39 33.05
C TYR A 515 3.08 -7.01 31.71
N ILE A 516 2.19 -7.86 31.20
CA ILE A 516 2.35 -8.50 29.89
C ILE A 516 1.06 -8.32 29.10
N SER A 517 1.16 -7.92 27.84
CA SER A 517 -0.04 -7.79 27.02
C SER A 517 -0.55 -9.15 26.54
N ASP A 518 -1.87 -9.30 26.44
CA ASP A 518 -2.49 -10.52 25.92
C ASP A 518 -2.08 -10.84 24.47
N ALA A 519 -1.79 -9.82 23.67
CA ALA A 519 -1.27 -9.97 22.31
C ALA A 519 0.12 -10.64 22.28
N LEU A 520 1.01 -10.34 23.24
CA LEU A 520 2.28 -11.06 23.35
C LEU A 520 2.05 -12.53 23.72
N MET A 521 1.11 -12.81 24.63
CA MET A 521 0.75 -14.18 25.01
C MET A 521 0.16 -14.98 23.84
N LYS A 522 -0.61 -14.33 22.96
CA LYS A 522 -1.26 -14.95 21.79
C LYS A 522 -0.31 -15.13 20.61
N TYR A 523 0.49 -14.10 20.29
CA TYR A 523 1.19 -13.99 19.01
C TYR A 523 2.72 -14.02 19.11
N ALA A 524 3.29 -13.74 20.29
CA ALA A 524 4.74 -13.61 20.49
C ALA A 524 5.20 -14.24 21.81
N LYS A 525 4.83 -15.51 22.04
CA LYS A 525 5.15 -16.26 23.27
C LYS A 525 6.63 -16.18 23.69
N PRO A 526 7.63 -16.28 22.79
CA PRO A 526 9.03 -16.14 23.19
C PRO A 526 9.36 -14.75 23.77
N SER A 527 8.78 -13.69 23.21
CA SER A 527 8.93 -12.33 23.72
C SER A 527 8.25 -12.16 25.07
N ALA A 528 7.08 -12.78 25.28
CA ALA A 528 6.40 -12.79 26.58
C ALA A 528 7.24 -13.48 27.67
N VAL A 529 7.81 -14.66 27.35
CA VAL A 529 8.72 -15.38 28.26
C VAL A 529 9.95 -14.53 28.59
N LYS A 530 10.60 -13.97 27.57
CA LYS A 530 11.77 -13.10 27.75
C LYS A 530 11.42 -11.91 28.66
N GLN A 531 10.29 -11.26 28.44
CA GLN A 531 9.86 -10.12 29.25
C GLN A 531 9.62 -10.53 30.72
N ILE A 532 9.06 -11.71 30.99
CA ILE A 532 8.92 -12.21 32.37
C ILE A 532 10.30 -12.41 33.00
N VAL A 533 11.18 -13.12 32.31
CA VAL A 533 12.50 -13.51 32.84
C VAL A 533 13.38 -12.27 33.07
N ASP A 534 13.42 -11.33 32.12
CA ASP A 534 14.23 -10.11 32.22
C ASP A 534 13.76 -9.17 33.36
N ASN A 535 12.50 -9.29 33.79
CA ASN A 535 11.92 -8.46 34.85
C ASN A 535 11.94 -9.10 36.24
N MET A 536 12.43 -10.34 36.37
CA MET A 536 12.65 -11.05 37.64
C MET A 536 14.05 -10.79 38.17
#